data_AF-A0ABD0SWA3-F1
#
_entry.id   AF-A0ABD0SWA3-F1
#
_cell.length_a   1.000
_cell.length_b   1.000
_cell.length_c   1.000
_cell.angle_alpha   90.00
_cell.angle_beta   90.00
_cell.angle_gamma   90.00
#
_symmetry.space_group_name_H-M   'P 1'
#
loop_
_entity.id
_entity.type
_entity.pdbx_description
1 polymer ?
#
loop_
_entity_poly.entity_id
_entity_poly.type
_entity_poly.pdbx_seq_one_letter_code
_entity_poly.pdbx_strand_id
1 'polypeptide(L)'
;MGSLAKQRDFISKHISEINPKYRYKKLFNNRKNKHAFYLTIKTFFKNTLGIKVRPIRTVIEKMNSYGIVKPERRRKHENHGTKISNDLLAEVKKHIESIPRIESHYLIYLYRDYRKDCQNNGRDFVEINIYRKVFKEDYNISFFTPKKDQCCDCVAFENASPVDKEKIEEKYRLHLKEKDLSREEKLRDKEMIDDNNISRLNCLNFTICELKADLTKCCFWTEVEGQKGANEIGSCVFKYLEEKSVSSSGKLNITFYSDNCCGQQKNQFVFSMYIYEL
;
A
#
# COMPACT_ATOMS: atom_id res chain seq x y z
N MET A 1 34.20 22.41 17.70
CA MET A 1 34.58 20.98 17.60
C MET A 1 34.21 20.43 16.22
N GLY A 2 35.14 20.40 15.24
CA GLY A 2 34.81 20.04 13.85
C GLY A 2 34.86 18.53 13.50
N SER A 3 35.54 17.69 14.28
CA SER A 3 35.66 16.25 13.99
C SER A 3 34.62 15.43 14.74
N LEU A 4 33.82 14.65 13.99
CA LEU A 4 32.83 13.72 14.54
C LEU A 4 33.47 12.66 15.46
N ALA A 5 34.72 12.25 15.19
CA ALA A 5 35.44 11.32 16.04
C ALA A 5 35.70 11.95 17.42
N LYS A 6 36.28 13.17 17.44
CA LYS A 6 36.53 13.92 18.69
C LYS A 6 35.26 14.21 19.48
N GLN A 7 34.15 14.49 18.79
CA GLN A 7 32.84 14.67 19.44
C GLN A 7 32.37 13.38 20.13
N ARG A 8 32.53 12.22 19.47
CA ARG A 8 32.16 10.93 20.04
C ARG A 8 33.04 10.55 21.23
N ASP A 9 34.34 10.81 21.15
CA ASP A 9 35.28 10.56 22.25
C ASP A 9 35.01 11.46 23.45
N PHE A 10 34.63 12.72 23.22
CA PHE A 10 34.22 13.61 24.30
C PHE A 10 32.96 13.09 25.00
N ILE A 11 31.96 12.67 24.21
CA ILE A 11 30.71 12.13 24.74
C ILE A 11 30.97 10.82 25.52
N SER A 12 31.82 9.91 25.03
CA SER A 12 32.10 8.64 25.73
C SER A 12 32.75 8.84 27.09
N LYS A 13 33.64 9.83 27.23
CA LYS A 13 34.31 10.16 28.50
C LYS A 13 33.37 10.72 29.58
N HIS A 14 32.21 11.26 29.19
CA HIS A 14 31.27 11.91 30.11
C HIS A 14 29.98 11.11 30.33
N ILE A 15 29.97 9.84 29.89
CA ILE A 15 28.85 8.90 30.07
C ILE A 15 29.33 7.75 30.95
N SER A 16 28.52 7.39 31.95
CA SER A 16 28.71 6.19 32.75
C SER A 16 27.43 5.34 32.72
N GLU A 17 27.57 4.01 32.67
CA GLU A 17 26.39 3.13 32.73
C GLU A 17 25.90 3.04 34.19
N ILE A 18 24.59 3.20 34.40
CA ILE A 18 23.99 2.98 35.72
C ILE A 18 23.34 1.60 35.71
N ASN A 19 23.92 0.69 36.49
CA ASN A 19 23.30 -0.60 36.79
C ASN A 19 22.50 -0.49 38.10
N PRO A 20 21.15 -0.45 38.04
CA PRO A 20 20.36 -0.41 39.27
C PRO A 20 20.54 -1.71 40.05
N LYS A 21 20.71 -1.60 41.38
CA LYS A 21 20.91 -2.74 42.30
C LYS A 21 19.76 -3.75 42.25
N TYR A 22 18.54 -3.28 41.97
CA TYR A 22 17.34 -4.12 41.82
C TYR A 22 16.63 -3.79 40.51
N ARG A 23 16.26 -4.83 39.74
CA ARG A 23 15.52 -4.68 38.48
C ARG A 23 14.47 -5.78 38.30
N TYR A 24 13.20 -5.40 38.33
CA TYR A 24 12.10 -6.26 37.90
C TYR A 24 12.06 -6.31 36.36
N LYS A 25 12.53 -7.42 35.76
CA LYS A 25 12.41 -7.66 34.32
C LYS A 25 11.01 -8.24 34.04
N LYS A 26 10.12 -7.44 33.43
CA LYS A 26 8.93 -8.01 32.77
C LYS A 26 9.40 -8.83 31.56
N LEU A 27 8.88 -10.05 31.39
CA LEU A 27 9.05 -10.84 30.17
C LEU A 27 8.67 -9.98 28.95
N PHE A 28 9.45 -10.08 27.87
CA PHE A 28 9.29 -9.31 26.61
C PHE A 28 9.61 -7.81 26.63
N ASN A 29 10.31 -7.28 27.65
CA ASN A 29 10.68 -5.86 27.67
C ASN A 29 12.06 -5.59 27.04
N ASN A 30 12.07 -4.95 25.86
CA ASN A 30 13.29 -4.59 25.10
C ASN A 30 14.01 -3.33 25.63
N ARG A 31 13.63 -2.78 26.79
CA ARG A 31 14.26 -1.56 27.35
C ARG A 31 15.69 -1.83 27.85
N LYS A 32 16.67 -1.15 27.26
CA LYS A 32 18.09 -1.16 27.68
C LYS A 32 18.35 -0.35 28.96
N ASN A 33 19.52 -0.54 29.57
CA ASN A 33 19.96 0.20 30.76
C ASN A 33 20.02 1.72 30.50
N LYS A 34 19.72 2.50 31.54
CA LYS A 34 19.90 3.96 31.52
C LYS A 34 21.36 4.30 31.80
N HIS A 35 21.85 5.36 31.19
CA HIS A 35 23.21 5.85 31.40
C HIS A 35 23.16 7.18 32.17
N ALA A 36 24.07 7.33 33.13
CA ALA A 36 24.39 8.57 33.83
C ALA A 36 25.28 9.44 32.93
N PHE A 37 25.17 10.74 33.14
CA PHE A 37 26.05 11.73 32.55
C PHE A 37 26.74 12.44 33.71
N TYR A 38 28.02 12.79 33.55
CA TYR A 38 28.79 13.51 34.59
C TYR A 38 28.12 14.83 35.01
N LEU A 39 27.31 15.41 34.12
CA LEU A 39 26.34 16.44 34.44
C LEU A 39 24.97 15.78 34.67
N THR A 40 24.47 15.85 35.90
CA THR A 40 23.42 15.03 36.53
C THR A 40 22.06 14.92 35.82
N ILE A 41 21.84 15.56 34.67
CA ILE A 41 20.57 15.51 33.93
C ILE A 41 20.83 15.38 32.42
N LYS A 42 20.31 14.32 31.80
CA LYS A 42 20.35 14.06 30.34
C LYS A 42 19.86 15.26 29.51
N THR A 43 18.88 15.99 30.01
CA THR A 43 18.32 17.19 29.38
C THR A 43 19.32 18.34 29.42
N PHE A 44 19.97 18.56 30.56
CA PHE A 44 21.02 19.58 30.70
C PHE A 44 22.18 19.29 29.75
N PHE A 45 22.71 18.06 29.74
CA PHE A 45 23.83 17.67 28.86
C PHE A 45 23.55 17.92 27.37
N LYS A 46 22.32 17.62 26.91
CA LYS A 46 21.90 17.91 25.52
C LYS A 46 21.85 19.40 25.22
N ASN A 47 21.28 20.17 26.14
CA ASN A 47 21.09 21.61 25.99
C ASN A 47 22.43 22.34 26.02
N THR A 48 23.33 21.97 26.95
CA THR A 48 24.68 22.53 27.07
C THR A 48 25.53 22.26 25.83
N LEU A 49 25.44 21.07 25.23
CA LEU A 49 26.24 20.70 24.06
C LEU A 49 25.52 20.99 22.72
N GLY A 50 24.26 21.42 22.75
CA GLY A 50 23.45 21.61 21.54
C GLY A 50 23.23 20.33 20.71
N ILE A 51 23.24 19.15 21.35
CA ILE A 51 23.16 17.85 20.66
C ILE A 51 21.81 17.17 20.83
N LYS A 52 21.34 16.52 19.76
CA LYS A 52 20.16 15.64 19.81
C LYS A 52 20.48 14.32 20.55
N VAL A 53 19.45 13.54 20.88
CA VAL A 53 19.59 12.20 21.53
C VAL A 53 20.39 11.21 20.67
N ARG A 54 20.29 11.34 19.34
CA ARG A 54 20.84 10.36 18.39
C ARG A 54 22.37 10.21 18.48
N PRO A 55 23.18 11.28 18.47
CA PRO A 55 24.63 11.20 18.73
C PRO A 55 25.01 10.40 19.98
N ILE A 56 24.29 10.62 21.09
CA ILE A 56 24.53 9.93 22.36
C ILE A 56 24.27 8.42 22.23
N ARG A 57 23.14 8.04 21.61
CA ARG A 57 22.82 6.62 21.35
C ARG A 57 23.88 5.95 20.46
N THR A 58 24.30 6.64 19.40
CA THR A 58 25.33 6.14 18.48
C THR A 58 26.65 5.89 19.19
N VAL A 59 27.04 6.76 20.15
CA VAL A 59 28.25 6.55 20.95
C VAL A 59 28.12 5.30 21.81
N ILE A 60 27.01 5.15 22.54
CA ILE A 60 26.73 3.98 23.37
C ILE A 60 26.75 2.68 22.54
N GLU A 61 26.14 2.67 21.36
CA GLU A 61 26.11 1.49 20.48
C GLU A 61 27.47 1.12 19.87
N LYS A 62 28.36 2.11 19.72
CA LYS A 62 29.69 1.94 19.12
C LYS A 62 30.82 1.86 20.14
N MET A 63 30.51 1.95 21.44
CA MET A 63 31.47 1.85 22.53
C MET A 63 31.73 0.38 22.85
N ASN A 64 32.99 -0.01 22.91
CA ASN A 64 33.38 -1.35 23.36
C ASN A 64 33.40 -1.41 24.90
N SER A 65 33.55 -2.62 25.47
CA SER A 65 33.67 -2.84 26.93
C SER A 65 34.81 -2.04 27.59
N TYR A 66 35.87 -1.73 26.84
CA TYR A 66 37.01 -0.91 27.28
C TYR A 66 36.80 0.61 27.14
N GLY A 67 35.59 1.05 26.75
CA GLY A 67 35.23 2.46 26.64
C GLY A 67 35.74 3.19 25.39
N ILE A 68 36.35 2.46 24.45
CA ILE A 68 36.83 3.00 23.16
C ILE A 68 35.70 2.96 22.13
N VAL A 69 35.48 4.08 21.42
CA VAL A 69 34.45 4.19 20.37
C VAL A 69 35.01 3.74 19.03
N LYS A 70 34.25 2.91 18.29
CA LYS A 70 34.64 2.46 16.94
C LYS A 70 34.90 3.64 15.98
N PRO A 71 35.91 3.53 15.09
CA PRO A 71 36.28 4.61 14.16
C PRO A 71 35.14 4.97 13.19
N GLU A 72 35.16 6.22 12.70
CA GLU A 72 34.20 6.70 11.70
C GLU A 72 34.53 6.15 10.31
N ARG A 73 33.63 5.34 9.75
CA ARG A 73 33.78 4.70 8.42
C ARG A 73 32.83 5.26 7.36
N ARG A 74 32.31 6.47 7.55
CA ARG A 74 31.44 7.12 6.56
C ARG A 74 32.15 7.21 5.20
N ARG A 75 31.48 6.80 4.12
CA ARG A 75 32.00 6.72 2.74
C ARG A 75 33.14 5.69 2.51
N LYS A 76 33.42 4.81 3.48
CA LYS A 76 34.36 3.69 3.30
C LYS A 76 33.57 2.39 3.44
N HIS A 77 33.15 1.82 2.31
CA HIS A 77 32.50 0.52 2.25
C HIS A 77 33.49 -0.49 1.68
N GLU A 78 33.68 -1.62 2.37
CA GLU A 78 34.50 -2.73 1.90
C GLU A 78 33.80 -3.49 0.74
N ASN A 79 32.49 -3.28 0.57
CA ASN A 79 31.64 -3.95 -0.42
C ASN A 79 31.46 -3.13 -1.71
N HIS A 80 32.52 -2.62 -2.32
CA HIS A 80 32.44 -2.19 -3.71
C HIS A 80 32.48 -3.45 -4.58
N GLY A 81 31.32 -3.81 -5.14
CA GLY A 81 31.07 -5.11 -5.75
C GLY A 81 32.13 -5.54 -6.76
N THR A 82 32.63 -6.76 -6.58
CA THR A 82 33.49 -7.45 -7.54
C THR A 82 32.79 -7.48 -8.90
N LYS A 83 33.48 -7.04 -9.95
CA LYS A 83 32.99 -7.11 -11.33
C LYS A 83 32.65 -8.57 -11.64
N ILE A 84 31.43 -8.82 -12.09
CA ILE A 84 30.96 -10.17 -12.46
C ILE A 84 31.83 -10.66 -13.62
N SER A 85 32.24 -11.94 -13.60
CA SER A 85 33.04 -12.53 -14.67
C SER A 85 32.30 -12.48 -16.01
N ASN A 86 33.01 -12.12 -17.07
CA ASN A 86 32.43 -12.03 -18.42
C ASN A 86 31.88 -13.39 -18.92
N ASP A 87 32.43 -14.51 -18.45
CA ASP A 87 32.01 -15.86 -18.84
C ASP A 87 30.57 -16.16 -18.38
N LEU A 88 30.26 -15.84 -17.11
CA LEU A 88 28.90 -15.96 -16.57
C LEU A 88 27.88 -15.09 -17.33
N LEU A 89 28.30 -13.91 -17.82
CA LEU A 89 27.43 -13.06 -18.63
C LEU A 89 27.16 -13.66 -20.01
N ALA A 90 28.14 -14.32 -20.62
CA ALA A 90 27.98 -14.99 -21.90
C ALA A 90 27.01 -16.18 -21.80
N GLU A 91 27.05 -16.94 -20.70
CA GLU A 91 26.12 -18.05 -20.47
C GLU A 91 24.67 -17.58 -20.31
N VAL A 92 24.45 -16.47 -19.60
CA VAL A 92 23.12 -15.86 -19.47
C VAL A 92 22.55 -15.47 -20.84
N LYS A 93 23.38 -14.88 -21.72
CA LYS A 93 22.98 -14.53 -23.09
C LYS A 93 22.60 -15.75 -23.91
N LYS A 94 23.42 -16.80 -23.85
CA LYS A 94 23.14 -18.08 -24.53
C LYS A 94 21.81 -18.70 -24.06
N HIS A 95 21.53 -18.65 -22.76
CA HIS A 95 20.25 -19.13 -22.23
C HIS A 95 19.08 -18.31 -22.79
N ILE A 96 19.17 -16.97 -22.75
CA ILE A 96 18.11 -16.07 -23.26
C ILE A 96 17.83 -16.32 -24.76
N GLU A 97 18.88 -16.55 -25.57
CA GLU A 97 18.77 -16.80 -27.01
C GLU A 97 18.17 -18.17 -27.35
N SER A 98 18.29 -19.15 -26.45
CA SER A 98 17.72 -20.49 -26.65
C SER A 98 16.19 -20.53 -26.56
N ILE A 99 15.57 -19.47 -26.05
CA ILE A 99 14.14 -19.44 -25.73
C ILE A 99 13.36 -18.81 -26.90
N PRO A 100 12.27 -19.45 -27.39
CA PRO A 100 11.45 -18.88 -28.43
C PRO A 100 10.82 -17.55 -27.97
N ARG A 101 10.85 -16.54 -28.84
CA ARG A 101 10.31 -15.21 -28.56
C ARG A 101 8.78 -15.25 -28.68
N ILE A 102 8.10 -15.53 -27.57
CA ILE A 102 6.64 -15.54 -27.45
C ILE A 102 6.19 -14.37 -26.57
N GLU A 103 5.02 -13.80 -26.88
CA GLU A 103 4.47 -12.55 -26.32
C GLU A 103 4.19 -12.59 -24.79
N SER A 104 4.19 -13.76 -24.15
CA SER A 104 3.64 -13.96 -22.79
C SER A 104 4.52 -14.78 -21.82
N HIS A 105 5.84 -14.58 -21.79
CA HIS A 105 6.69 -15.22 -20.77
C HIS A 105 6.82 -14.40 -19.48
N TYR A 106 7.02 -15.03 -18.31
CA TYR A 106 7.35 -14.32 -17.08
C TYR A 106 8.83 -14.53 -16.72
N LEU A 107 9.56 -13.43 -16.54
CA LEU A 107 10.99 -13.38 -16.15
C LEU A 107 11.37 -14.31 -15.00
N ILE A 108 10.43 -14.53 -14.08
CA ILE A 108 10.64 -15.35 -12.89
C ILE A 108 10.74 -16.84 -13.26
N TYR A 109 9.94 -17.32 -14.22
CA TYR A 109 10.03 -18.70 -14.69
C TYR A 109 11.29 -18.92 -15.52
N LEU A 110 11.63 -17.96 -16.39
CA LEU A 110 12.87 -17.98 -17.18
C LEU A 110 14.13 -18.09 -16.31
N TYR A 111 14.21 -17.26 -15.25
CA TYR A 111 15.31 -17.33 -14.30
C TYR A 111 15.32 -18.63 -13.49
N ARG A 112 14.14 -19.16 -13.15
CA ARG A 112 14.02 -20.44 -12.44
C ARG A 112 14.55 -21.59 -13.30
N ASP A 113 14.25 -21.60 -14.60
CA ASP A 113 14.71 -22.65 -15.51
C ASP A 113 16.21 -22.53 -15.79
N TYR A 114 16.72 -21.31 -15.99
CA TYR A 114 18.16 -21.02 -16.04
C TYR A 114 18.89 -21.56 -14.79
N ARG A 115 18.38 -21.23 -13.60
CA ARG A 115 18.99 -21.65 -12.35
C ARG A 115 18.99 -23.18 -12.20
N LYS A 116 17.93 -23.85 -12.62
CA LYS A 116 17.85 -25.32 -12.62
C LYS A 116 18.85 -25.93 -13.60
N ASP A 117 18.98 -25.38 -14.81
CA ASP A 117 19.93 -25.88 -15.81
C ASP A 117 21.39 -25.72 -15.33
N CYS A 118 21.73 -24.56 -14.75
CA CYS A 118 23.04 -24.34 -14.13
C CYS A 118 23.30 -25.32 -12.98
N GLN A 119 22.32 -25.57 -12.12
CA GLN A 119 22.44 -26.51 -11.00
C GLN A 119 22.62 -27.96 -11.46
N ASN A 120 21.87 -28.40 -12.48
CA ASN A 120 21.96 -29.75 -13.03
C ASN A 120 23.31 -29.98 -13.73
N ASN A 121 23.89 -28.94 -14.33
CA ASN A 121 25.18 -28.99 -15.00
C ASN A 121 26.37 -28.67 -14.07
N GLY A 122 26.13 -28.45 -12.77
CA GLY A 122 27.17 -28.15 -11.78
C GLY A 122 27.91 -26.82 -12.01
N ARG A 123 27.26 -25.83 -12.65
CA ARG A 123 27.84 -24.53 -12.98
C ARG A 123 27.40 -23.43 -12.01
N ASP A 124 28.25 -22.42 -11.89
CA ASP A 124 27.91 -21.19 -11.20
C ASP A 124 26.79 -20.44 -11.94
N PHE A 125 25.91 -19.79 -11.18
CA PHE A 125 24.79 -19.04 -11.74
C PHE A 125 24.77 -17.61 -11.21
N VAL A 126 24.31 -16.68 -12.03
CA VAL A 126 24.14 -15.29 -11.60
C VAL A 126 22.88 -15.11 -10.75
N GLU A 127 22.88 -14.12 -9.86
CA GLU A 127 21.67 -13.71 -9.15
C GLU A 127 20.62 -13.11 -10.10
N ILE A 128 19.35 -13.21 -9.70
CA ILE A 128 18.21 -12.72 -10.49
C ILE A 128 18.36 -11.24 -10.89
N ASN A 129 18.96 -10.40 -10.05
CA ASN A 129 19.15 -8.98 -10.35
C ASN A 129 20.07 -8.76 -11.56
N ILE A 130 21.13 -9.55 -11.69
CA ILE A 130 22.07 -9.50 -12.80
C ILE A 130 21.40 -10.05 -14.06
N TYR A 131 20.72 -11.19 -13.95
CA TYR A 131 19.96 -11.79 -15.04
C TYR A 131 18.92 -10.80 -15.61
N ARG A 132 18.16 -10.13 -14.74
CA ARG A 132 17.19 -9.09 -15.11
C ARG A 132 17.84 -7.90 -15.81
N LYS A 133 19.03 -7.49 -15.35
CA LYS A 133 19.78 -6.38 -15.92
C LYS A 133 20.21 -6.69 -17.35
N VAL A 134 20.83 -7.86 -17.58
CA VAL A 134 21.20 -8.33 -18.92
C VAL A 134 19.98 -8.43 -19.83
N PHE A 135 18.89 -9.02 -19.33
CA PHE A 135 17.65 -9.16 -20.09
C PHE A 135 17.05 -7.81 -20.53
N LYS A 136 17.07 -6.80 -19.64
CA LYS A 136 16.50 -5.48 -19.91
C LYS A 136 17.42 -4.56 -20.71
N GLU A 137 18.72 -4.56 -20.43
CA GLU A 137 19.68 -3.64 -21.04
C GLU A 137 20.22 -4.15 -22.38
N ASP A 138 20.56 -5.44 -22.49
CA ASP A 138 21.21 -5.97 -23.70
C ASP A 138 20.19 -6.38 -24.78
N TYR A 139 19.02 -6.87 -24.39
CA TYR A 139 17.98 -7.31 -25.33
C TYR A 139 16.83 -6.31 -25.47
N ASN A 140 16.73 -5.31 -24.58
CA ASN A 140 15.65 -4.32 -24.54
C ASN A 140 14.24 -4.95 -24.59
N ILE A 141 14.08 -6.14 -24.04
CA ILE A 141 12.79 -6.84 -23.97
C ILE A 141 12.15 -6.47 -22.64
N SER A 142 10.97 -5.85 -22.71
CA SER A 142 10.12 -5.65 -21.54
C SER A 142 8.96 -6.64 -21.59
N PHE A 143 8.61 -7.22 -20.44
CA PHE A 143 7.43 -8.06 -20.38
C PHE A 143 6.19 -7.21 -20.46
N PHE A 144 5.26 -7.62 -21.33
CA PHE A 144 3.91 -7.12 -21.28
C PHE A 144 3.37 -7.38 -19.88
N THR A 145 3.10 -6.30 -19.13
CA THR A 145 2.39 -6.43 -17.87
C THR A 145 0.92 -6.53 -18.25
N PRO A 146 0.25 -7.69 -18.02
CA PRO A 146 -1.16 -7.81 -18.31
C PRO A 146 -1.88 -6.64 -17.64
N LYS A 147 -2.75 -5.96 -18.39
CA LYS A 147 -3.57 -4.89 -17.81
C LYS A 147 -4.33 -5.52 -16.64
N LYS A 148 -4.19 -4.94 -15.45
CA LYS A 148 -4.80 -5.48 -14.21
C LYS A 148 -6.34 -5.53 -14.25
N ASP A 149 -6.94 -4.84 -15.23
CA ASP A 149 -8.38 -4.62 -15.33
C ASP A 149 -8.91 -5.11 -16.69
N GLN A 150 -8.82 -6.40 -16.96
CA GLN A 150 -9.60 -7.00 -18.04
C GLN A 150 -11.02 -7.29 -17.53
N CYS A 151 -12.03 -6.77 -18.22
CA CYS A 151 -13.42 -7.03 -17.88
C CYS A 151 -13.74 -8.52 -18.09
N CYS A 152 -14.27 -9.18 -17.07
CA CYS A 152 -14.63 -10.59 -17.12
C CYS A 152 -15.67 -10.88 -18.21
N ASP A 153 -16.66 -10.01 -18.42
CA ASP A 153 -17.68 -10.16 -19.46
C ASP A 153 -17.06 -10.04 -20.87
N CYS A 154 -16.15 -9.07 -21.09
CA CYS A 154 -15.46 -8.93 -22.37
C CYS A 154 -14.57 -10.14 -22.70
N VAL A 155 -13.80 -10.60 -21.71
CA VAL A 155 -12.91 -11.77 -21.88
C VAL A 155 -13.72 -13.04 -22.09
N ALA A 156 -14.85 -13.20 -21.39
CA ALA A 156 -15.75 -14.33 -21.59
C ALA A 156 -16.35 -14.32 -23.01
N PHE A 157 -16.75 -13.15 -23.52
CA PHE A 157 -17.24 -13.02 -24.88
C PHE A 157 -16.17 -13.34 -25.93
N GLU A 158 -14.96 -12.80 -25.77
CA GLU A 158 -13.86 -13.01 -26.72
C GLU A 158 -13.51 -14.50 -26.87
N ASN A 159 -13.42 -15.21 -25.74
CA ASN A 159 -13.05 -16.63 -25.66
C ASN A 159 -14.21 -17.61 -25.90
N ALA A 160 -15.46 -17.14 -26.06
CA ALA A 160 -16.61 -18.00 -26.28
C ALA A 160 -16.63 -18.61 -27.69
N SER A 161 -17.23 -19.81 -27.81
CA SER A 161 -17.48 -20.49 -29.08
C SER A 161 -18.51 -19.71 -29.92
N PRO A 162 -18.58 -19.90 -31.25
CA PRO A 162 -19.55 -19.19 -32.09
C PRO A 162 -21.02 -19.36 -31.65
N VAL A 163 -21.36 -20.55 -31.15
CA VAL A 163 -22.72 -20.89 -30.66
C VAL A 163 -23.02 -20.20 -29.33
N ASP A 164 -22.02 -20.09 -28.46
CA ASP A 164 -22.21 -19.43 -27.17
C ASP A 164 -22.23 -17.91 -27.35
N LYS A 165 -21.45 -17.35 -28.29
CA LYS A 165 -21.46 -15.92 -28.65
C LYS A 165 -22.86 -15.43 -28.99
N GLU A 166 -23.62 -16.15 -29.82
CA GLU A 166 -25.01 -15.77 -30.13
C GLU A 166 -25.90 -15.65 -28.88
N LYS A 167 -25.70 -16.51 -27.88
CA LYS A 167 -26.48 -16.46 -26.63
C LYS A 167 -26.09 -15.31 -25.71
N ILE A 168 -24.82 -14.91 -25.73
CA ILE A 168 -24.28 -13.84 -24.86
C ILE A 168 -24.16 -12.49 -25.57
N GLU A 169 -24.42 -12.43 -26.88
CA GLU A 169 -24.33 -11.24 -27.73
C GLU A 169 -25.16 -10.08 -27.17
N GLU A 170 -26.41 -10.35 -26.81
CA GLU A 170 -27.31 -9.33 -26.28
C GLU A 170 -26.79 -8.77 -24.96
N LYS A 171 -26.35 -9.64 -24.04
CA LYS A 171 -25.75 -9.24 -22.76
C LYS A 171 -24.46 -8.43 -22.98
N TYR A 172 -23.62 -8.85 -23.93
CA TYR A 172 -22.37 -8.17 -24.25
C TYR A 172 -22.62 -6.79 -24.87
N ARG A 173 -23.61 -6.66 -25.76
CA ARG A 173 -24.01 -5.38 -26.34
C ARG A 173 -24.55 -4.43 -25.27
N LEU A 174 -25.34 -4.93 -24.33
CA LEU A 174 -25.82 -4.14 -23.20
C LEU A 174 -24.64 -3.65 -22.33
N HIS A 175 -23.70 -4.54 -21.99
CA HIS A 175 -22.48 -4.19 -21.26
C HIS A 175 -21.67 -3.09 -21.98
N LEU A 176 -21.49 -3.18 -23.31
CA LEU A 176 -20.78 -2.15 -24.07
C LEU A 176 -21.48 -0.80 -24.00
N LYS A 177 -22.81 -0.79 -24.14
CA LYS A 177 -23.62 0.42 -24.02
C LYS A 177 -23.52 1.05 -22.63
N GLU A 178 -23.67 0.27 -21.57
CA GLU A 178 -23.53 0.73 -20.18
C GLU A 178 -22.13 1.28 -19.89
N LYS A 179 -21.10 0.61 -20.41
CA LYS A 179 -19.70 1.04 -20.30
C LYS A 179 -19.48 2.39 -21.01
N ASP A 180 -20.07 2.61 -22.18
CA ASP A 180 -19.94 3.87 -22.90
C ASP A 180 -20.74 5.00 -22.21
N LEU A 181 -21.96 4.73 -21.76
CA LEU A 181 -22.75 5.67 -20.95
C LEU A 181 -22.03 6.08 -19.66
N SER A 182 -21.42 5.12 -18.95
CA SER A 182 -20.64 5.41 -17.74
C SER A 182 -19.42 6.28 -18.01
N ARG A 183 -18.79 6.13 -19.19
CA ARG A 183 -17.67 6.99 -19.60
C ARG A 183 -18.12 8.39 -19.96
N GLU A 184 -19.27 8.52 -20.62
CA GLU A 184 -19.88 9.81 -20.94
C GLU A 184 -20.27 10.59 -19.68
N GLU A 185 -20.94 9.95 -18.71
CA GLU A 185 -21.25 10.58 -17.41
C GLU A 185 -19.98 11.05 -16.71
N LYS A 186 -18.96 10.21 -16.65
CA LYS A 186 -17.67 10.58 -16.05
C LYS A 186 -17.00 11.76 -16.75
N LEU A 187 -17.18 11.91 -18.06
CA LEU A 187 -16.67 13.06 -18.80
C LEU A 187 -17.45 14.32 -18.46
N ARG A 188 -18.78 14.25 -18.40
CA ARG A 188 -19.63 15.34 -17.92
C ARG A 188 -19.23 15.79 -16.51
N ASP A 189 -19.07 14.85 -15.58
CA ASP A 189 -18.65 15.15 -14.21
C ASP A 189 -17.29 15.86 -14.15
N LYS A 190 -16.36 15.50 -15.05
CA LYS A 190 -15.07 16.19 -15.15
C LYS A 190 -15.20 17.61 -15.70
N GLU A 191 -16.10 17.85 -16.64
CA GLU A 191 -16.34 19.19 -17.21
C GLU A 191 -17.02 20.12 -16.20
N MET A 192 -17.82 19.58 -15.28
CA MET A 192 -18.48 20.36 -14.22
C MET A 192 -17.52 20.83 -13.11
N ILE A 193 -16.32 20.25 -13.03
CA ILE A 193 -15.29 20.60 -12.05
C ILE A 193 -14.36 21.67 -12.67
N ASP A 194 -14.49 22.92 -12.21
CA ASP A 194 -13.74 24.10 -12.70
C ASP A 194 -12.22 24.08 -12.37
N ASP A 195 -11.77 23.14 -11.54
CA ASP A 195 -10.36 22.98 -11.19
C ASP A 195 -9.63 22.08 -12.20
N ASN A 196 -8.76 22.73 -12.98
CA ASN A 196 -7.91 22.23 -14.07
C ASN A 196 -6.97 21.03 -13.75
N ASN A 197 -7.17 20.25 -12.68
CA ASN A 197 -6.28 19.13 -12.33
C ASN A 197 -6.89 17.97 -11.52
N ILE A 198 -8.21 17.76 -11.53
CA ILE A 198 -8.78 16.57 -10.86
C ILE A 198 -8.71 15.35 -11.79
N SER A 199 -7.62 14.58 -11.66
CA SER A 199 -7.46 13.30 -12.38
C SER A 199 -8.37 12.18 -11.84
N ARG A 200 -8.97 12.36 -10.66
CA ARG A 200 -9.75 11.34 -9.93
C ARG A 200 -10.98 11.95 -9.29
N LEU A 201 -12.14 11.52 -9.78
CA LEU A 201 -13.45 11.82 -9.20
C LEU A 201 -13.68 10.93 -7.98
N ASN A 202 -14.08 11.49 -6.85
CA ASN A 202 -14.48 10.70 -5.69
C ASN A 202 -15.88 10.12 -5.90
N CYS A 203 -15.96 8.79 -5.89
CA CYS A 203 -17.22 8.05 -5.88
C CYS A 203 -17.58 7.68 -4.44
N LEU A 204 -18.80 8.01 -4.03
CA LEU A 204 -19.32 7.83 -2.69
C LEU A 204 -20.46 6.82 -2.70
N ASN A 205 -20.54 6.00 -1.66
CA ASN A 205 -21.61 5.03 -1.51
C ASN A 205 -22.12 4.94 -0.06
N PHE A 206 -23.38 4.56 0.06
CA PHE A 206 -24.04 4.25 1.31
C PHE A 206 -24.97 3.04 1.12
N THR A 207 -24.88 2.08 2.02
CA THR A 207 -25.57 0.79 1.87
C THR A 207 -26.52 0.55 3.03
N ILE A 208 -27.75 0.15 2.70
CA ILE A 208 -28.81 -0.22 3.64
C ILE A 208 -29.09 -1.70 3.43
N CYS A 209 -28.97 -2.50 4.49
CA CYS A 209 -29.21 -3.94 4.44
C CYS A 209 -30.42 -4.32 5.31
N GLU A 210 -31.35 -5.07 4.74
CA GLU A 210 -32.47 -5.67 5.44
C GLU A 210 -32.10 -7.06 5.96
N LEU A 211 -31.74 -7.15 7.23
CA LEU A 211 -31.24 -8.38 7.85
C LEU A 211 -32.20 -9.58 7.74
N LYS A 212 -33.52 -9.34 7.66
CA LYS A 212 -34.53 -10.42 7.57
C LYS A 212 -34.81 -10.86 6.13
N ALA A 213 -34.72 -9.94 5.18
CA ALA A 213 -35.11 -10.18 3.79
C ALA A 213 -33.89 -10.47 2.88
N ASP A 214 -32.68 -10.39 3.42
CA ASP A 214 -31.41 -10.45 2.68
C ASP A 214 -31.37 -9.48 1.48
N LEU A 215 -32.09 -8.36 1.61
CA LEU A 215 -32.14 -7.32 0.58
C LEU A 215 -31.12 -6.23 0.90
N THR A 216 -30.33 -5.84 -0.09
CA THR A 216 -29.33 -4.77 0.04
C THR A 216 -29.60 -3.67 -0.97
N LYS A 217 -29.80 -2.45 -0.49
CA LYS A 217 -29.88 -1.24 -1.31
C LYS A 217 -28.56 -0.47 -1.21
N CYS A 218 -27.95 -0.16 -2.34
CA CYS A 218 -26.74 0.66 -2.41
C CYS A 218 -27.08 2.00 -3.08
N CYS A 219 -26.94 3.08 -2.34
CA CYS A 219 -26.94 4.43 -2.88
C CYS A 219 -25.53 4.78 -3.33
N PHE A 220 -25.39 5.30 -4.54
CA PHE A 220 -24.12 5.68 -5.15
C PHE A 220 -24.25 7.07 -5.73
N TRP A 221 -23.25 7.92 -5.47
CA TRP A 221 -23.18 9.28 -6.00
C TRP A 221 -21.74 9.74 -6.16
N THR A 222 -21.51 10.78 -6.94
CA THR A 222 -20.20 11.39 -7.12
C THR A 222 -20.06 12.67 -6.28
N GLU A 223 -18.83 13.13 -6.05
CA GLU A 223 -18.61 14.39 -5.33
C GLU A 223 -19.20 15.64 -6.01
N VAL A 224 -19.59 15.51 -7.29
CA VAL A 224 -20.32 16.56 -8.04
C VAL A 224 -21.78 16.65 -7.59
N GLU A 225 -22.37 15.52 -7.19
CA GLU A 225 -23.77 15.45 -6.75
C GLU A 225 -23.95 15.78 -5.27
N GLY A 226 -22.96 15.45 -4.43
CA GLY A 226 -23.04 15.69 -3.00
C GLY A 226 -21.80 15.23 -2.23
N GLN A 227 -21.67 15.70 -0.99
CA GLN A 227 -20.54 15.31 -0.14
C GLN A 227 -20.79 13.96 0.54
N LYS A 228 -19.89 13.55 1.44
CA LYS A 228 -20.10 12.40 2.33
C LYS A 228 -20.49 12.88 3.73
N GLY A 229 -21.63 13.56 3.83
CA GLY A 229 -22.15 14.13 5.07
C GLY A 229 -23.41 13.42 5.56
N ALA A 230 -23.92 13.91 6.69
CA ALA A 230 -25.14 13.41 7.28
C ALA A 230 -26.41 13.77 6.48
N ASN A 231 -26.36 14.84 5.68
CA ASN A 231 -27.47 15.24 4.82
C ASN A 231 -27.64 14.27 3.65
N GLU A 232 -26.54 13.82 3.03
CA GLU A 232 -26.55 12.84 1.96
C GLU A 232 -26.96 11.46 2.48
N ILE A 233 -26.44 11.06 3.65
CA ILE A 233 -26.87 9.82 4.32
C ILE A 233 -28.37 9.90 4.68
N GLY A 234 -28.81 11.03 5.25
CA GLY A 234 -30.22 11.28 5.57
C GLY A 234 -31.11 11.17 4.34
N SER A 235 -30.72 11.78 3.22
CA SER A 235 -31.43 11.69 1.93
C SER A 235 -31.52 10.25 1.42
N CYS A 236 -30.46 9.45 1.56
CA CYS A 236 -30.46 8.04 1.16
C CYS A 236 -31.44 7.22 2.00
N VAL A 237 -31.45 7.43 3.32
CA VAL A 237 -32.37 6.74 4.24
C VAL A 237 -33.81 7.17 4.00
N PHE A 238 -34.05 8.46 3.78
CA PHE A 238 -35.36 9.02 3.46
C PHE A 238 -35.95 8.40 2.19
N LYS A 239 -35.19 8.40 1.08
CA LYS A 239 -35.64 7.77 -0.18
C LYS A 239 -35.97 6.29 0.00
N TYR A 240 -35.18 5.58 0.80
CA TYR A 240 -35.45 4.18 1.11
C TYR A 240 -36.76 4.00 1.93
N LEU A 241 -37.04 4.90 2.87
CA LEU A 241 -38.29 4.91 3.64
C LEU A 241 -39.50 5.19 2.74
N GLU A 242 -39.42 6.18 1.86
CA GLU A 242 -40.48 6.47 0.88
C GLU A 242 -40.77 5.26 -0.02
N GLU A 243 -39.73 4.62 -0.58
CA GLU A 243 -39.87 3.41 -1.40
C GLU A 243 -40.59 2.29 -0.63
N LYS A 244 -40.28 2.11 0.66
CA LYS A 244 -40.93 1.11 1.51
C LYS A 244 -42.36 1.47 1.87
N SER A 245 -42.63 2.74 2.11
CA SER A 245 -43.96 3.26 2.38
C SER A 245 -44.89 3.00 1.20
N VAL A 246 -44.46 3.32 -0.03
CA VAL A 246 -45.23 3.05 -1.25
C VAL A 246 -45.48 1.56 -1.46
N SER A 247 -44.51 0.71 -1.12
CA SER A 247 -44.61 -0.74 -1.30
C SER A 247 -45.47 -1.45 -0.24
N SER A 248 -45.85 -0.76 0.84
CA SER A 248 -46.50 -1.37 2.01
C SER A 248 -47.87 -0.77 2.27
N SER A 249 -48.93 -1.60 2.26
CA SER A 249 -50.32 -1.14 2.46
C SER A 249 -50.69 -0.85 3.92
N GLY A 250 -49.72 -0.71 4.83
CA GLY A 250 -49.96 -0.58 6.26
C GLY A 250 -48.79 0.01 7.04
N LYS A 251 -49.00 0.21 8.36
CA LYS A 251 -48.01 0.81 9.26
C LYS A 251 -46.72 -0.01 9.30
N LEU A 252 -45.61 0.59 8.87
CA LEU A 252 -44.29 0.00 8.91
C LEU A 252 -43.67 0.15 10.31
N ASN A 253 -43.11 -0.94 10.83
CA ASN A 253 -42.31 -0.92 12.04
C ASN A 253 -40.86 -1.24 11.67
N ILE A 254 -40.03 -0.19 11.63
CA ILE A 254 -38.63 -0.27 11.17
C ILE A 254 -37.72 -0.04 12.37
N THR A 255 -36.79 -0.97 12.58
CA THR A 255 -35.71 -0.83 13.57
C THR A 255 -34.39 -0.65 12.84
N PHE A 256 -33.78 0.53 12.98
CA PHE A 256 -32.48 0.82 12.38
C PHE A 256 -31.34 0.33 13.28
N TYR A 257 -30.38 -0.36 12.67
CA TYR A 257 -29.09 -0.68 13.27
C TYR A 257 -28.02 0.04 12.48
N SER A 258 -27.17 0.80 13.17
CA SER A 258 -26.01 1.44 12.56
C SER A 258 -24.82 1.29 13.48
N ASP A 259 -23.62 1.25 12.89
CA ASP A 259 -22.43 1.51 13.68
C ASP A 259 -22.43 3.00 14.06
N ASN A 260 -21.84 3.39 15.21
CA ASN A 260 -21.90 4.76 15.74
C ASN A 260 -21.09 5.78 14.88
N CYS A 261 -21.08 5.62 13.56
CA CYS A 261 -20.47 6.53 12.61
C CYS A 261 -21.15 7.90 12.65
N CYS A 262 -20.35 8.97 12.59
CA CYS A 262 -20.78 10.35 12.80
C CYS A 262 -21.83 10.87 11.79
N GLY A 263 -21.88 10.26 10.60
CA GLY A 263 -22.86 10.58 9.57
C GLY A 263 -24.19 9.82 9.69
N GLN A 264 -24.26 8.80 10.57
CA GLN A 264 -25.42 7.92 10.70
C GLN A 264 -26.14 8.12 12.04
N GLN A 265 -25.43 7.90 13.15
CA GLN A 265 -26.01 7.93 14.50
C GLN A 265 -25.57 9.17 15.28
N LYS A 266 -26.47 9.64 16.17
CA LYS A 266 -26.30 10.86 16.99
C LYS A 266 -26.07 12.13 16.15
N ASN A 267 -26.49 12.10 14.89
CA ASN A 267 -26.47 13.26 14.02
C ASN A 267 -27.84 13.96 14.04
N GLN A 268 -27.84 15.26 14.32
CA GLN A 268 -29.08 16.05 14.40
C GLN A 268 -29.89 16.02 13.11
N PHE A 269 -29.24 15.98 11.94
CA PHE A 269 -29.94 16.02 10.65
C PHE A 269 -30.66 14.72 10.36
N VAL A 270 -30.00 13.58 10.62
CA VAL A 270 -30.62 12.25 10.46
C VAL A 270 -31.75 12.06 11.47
N PHE A 271 -31.57 12.53 12.71
CA PHE A 271 -32.63 12.47 13.72
C PHE A 271 -33.84 13.34 13.37
N SER A 272 -33.62 14.57 12.88
CA SER A 272 -34.69 15.43 12.38
C SER A 272 -35.45 14.80 11.20
N MET A 273 -34.73 14.12 10.30
CA MET A 273 -35.36 13.37 9.20
C MET A 273 -36.23 12.23 9.73
N TYR A 274 -35.78 11.48 10.73
CA TYR A 274 -36.64 10.45 11.36
C TYR A 274 -37.88 11.03 12.02
N ILE A 275 -37.80 12.21 12.65
CA ILE A 275 -38.97 12.88 13.23
C ILE A 275 -39.95 13.31 12.14
N TYR A 276 -39.44 13.80 11.00
CA TYR A 276 -40.29 14.20 9.88
C TYR A 276 -41.06 13.01 9.28
N GLU A 277 -40.44 11.83 9.25
CA GLU A 277 -41.01 10.59 8.67
C GLU A 277 -41.93 9.80 9.64
N LEU A 278 -42.01 10.18 10.92
CA LEU A 278 -42.84 9.52 11.94
C LEU A 278 -44.30 9.99 11.89
#